data_AF-A0AAD8C5K0-F1
#
_entry.id   AF-A0AAD8C5K0-F1
#
_cell.length_a   1.000
_cell.length_b   1.000
_cell.length_c   1.000
_cell.angle_alpha   90.00
_cell.angle_beta   90.00
_cell.angle_gamma   90.00
#
_symmetry.space_group_name_H-M   'P 1'
#
loop_
_entity.id
_entity.type
_entity.pdbx_description
1 polymer ?
#
loop_
_entity_poly.entity_id
_entity_poly.type
_entity_poly.pdbx_seq_one_letter_code
_entity_poly.pdbx_strand_id
1 'polypeptide(L)' 'MRNAVWAGLYHSMSTDTEHHHRQCPLGENSWCWYQQAVSLGQDPDSHSNHKASTFLSLEVAHRLIPIYRRMSDESLL' A
#
# COMPACT_ATOMS: atom_id res chain seq x y z
N MET A 1 2.95 14.58 -2.10
CA MET A 1 3.41 13.94 -0.85
C MET A 1 2.31 13.18 -0.11
N ARG A 2 1.12 13.78 0.10
CA ARG A 2 -0.01 13.15 0.81
C ARG A 2 -0.30 11.70 0.42
N ASN A 3 -0.46 11.42 -0.88
CA ASN A 3 -0.76 10.06 -1.36
C ASN A 3 0.37 9.07 -1.08
N ALA A 4 1.64 9.49 -1.19
CA ALA A 4 2.78 8.63 -0.90
C ALA A 4 2.85 8.25 0.58
N VAL A 5 2.49 9.17 1.49
CA VAL A 5 2.35 8.86 2.92
C VAL A 5 1.29 7.78 3.13
N TRP A 6 0.09 7.96 2.57
CA TRP A 6 -0.99 6.98 2.69
C TRP A 6 -0.69 5.63 2.02
N ALA A 7 0.10 5.63 0.94
CA ALA A 7 0.50 4.42 0.23
C ALA A 7 1.17 3.40 1.16
N GLY A 8 1.98 3.86 2.13
CA GLY A 8 2.62 2.97 3.10
C GLY A 8 1.60 2.19 3.93
N LEU A 9 0.66 2.87 4.59
CA LEU A 9 -0.35 2.21 5.42
C LEU A 9 -1.25 1.28 4.61
N TYR A 10 -1.75 1.77 3.47
CA TYR A 10 -2.68 1.02 2.63
C TYR A 10 -2.02 -0.21 2.01
N HIS A 11 -0.79 -0.07 1.50
CA HIS A 11 -0.01 -1.21 1.02
C HIS A 11 0.19 -2.25 2.12
N SER A 12 0.55 -1.83 3.33
CA SER A 12 0.80 -2.73 4.46
C SER A 12 -0.46 -3.40 5.02
N MET A 13 -1.67 -2.92 4.75
CA MET A 13 -2.92 -3.57 5.18
C MET A 13 -3.66 -4.31 4.05
N SER A 14 -3.07 -4.33 2.85
CA SER A 14 -3.67 -4.97 1.67
C SER A 14 -3.70 -6.49 1.81
N THR A 15 -4.78 -7.10 1.33
CA THR A 15 -4.97 -8.55 1.29
C THR A 15 -5.43 -9.02 -0.10
N ASP A 16 -5.54 -10.32 -0.30
CA ASP A 16 -6.10 -10.87 -1.54
C ASP A 16 -7.60 -10.58 -1.71
N THR A 17 -8.33 -10.41 -0.61
CA THR A 17 -9.77 -10.07 -0.65
C THR A 17 -10.00 -8.56 -0.69
N GLU A 18 -9.08 -7.77 -0.15
CA GLU A 18 -9.15 -6.31 -0.08
C GLU A 18 -7.84 -5.68 -0.57
N HIS A 19 -7.80 -5.37 -1.87
CA HIS A 19 -6.62 -4.76 -2.49
C HIS A 19 -6.53 -3.26 -2.21
N HIS A 20 -5.47 -2.84 -1.52
CA HIS A 20 -5.24 -1.45 -1.11
C HIS A 20 -4.03 -0.80 -1.81
N HIS A 21 -3.77 -1.17 -3.07
CA HIS A 21 -2.59 -0.72 -3.82
C HIS A 21 -2.77 0.60 -4.59
N ARG A 22 -3.95 1.22 -4.53
CA ARG A 22 -4.31 2.38 -5.38
C ARG A 22 -3.40 3.60 -5.21
N GLN A 23 -2.89 3.84 -4.00
CA GLN A 23 -1.97 4.96 -3.74
C GLN A 23 -0.50 4.63 -4.02
N CYS A 24 -0.16 3.36 -4.30
CA CYS A 24 1.21 2.98 -4.62
C CYS A 24 1.64 3.58 -5.98
N PRO A 25 2.95 3.82 -6.19
CA PRO A 25 3.44 4.27 -7.49
C PRO A 25 3.04 3.31 -8.61
N LEU A 26 2.79 3.88 -9.78
CA LEU A 26 2.51 3.13 -11.01
C LEU A 26 3.79 2.83 -11.78
N GLY A 27 3.71 1.91 -12.73
CA GLY A 27 4.78 1.58 -13.66
C GLY A 27 5.55 0.32 -13.31
N GLU A 28 6.29 -0.18 -14.31
CA GLU A 28 7.14 -1.37 -14.20
C GLU A 28 8.23 -1.25 -13.13
N ASN A 29 8.59 -0.02 -12.74
CA ASN A 29 9.59 0.26 -11.70
C ASN A 29 8.96 0.59 -10.34
N SER A 30 7.66 0.30 -10.15
CA SER A 30 7.02 0.47 -8.85
C SER A 30 7.65 -0.45 -7.81
N TRP A 31 7.87 0.06 -6.60
CA TRP A 31 8.21 -0.79 -5.46
C TRP A 31 7.03 -1.67 -5.02
N CYS A 32 5.81 -1.34 -5.43
CA CYS A 32 4.63 -2.15 -5.19
C CYS A 32 4.54 -3.24 -6.25
N TRP A 33 4.80 -4.48 -5.86
CA TRP A 33 4.76 -5.66 -6.74
C TRP A 33 3.42 -5.78 -7.49
N TYR A 34 2.31 -5.41 -6.84
CA TYR A 34 0.98 -5.44 -7.45
C TYR A 34 0.88 -4.45 -8.62
N GLN A 35 1.28 -3.19 -8.40
CA GLN A 35 1.23 -2.16 -9.46
C GLN A 35 2.25 -2.44 -10.56
N GLN A 36 3.40 -3.03 -10.22
CA GLN A 36 4.39 -3.49 -11.19
C GLN A 36 3.81 -4.57 -12.11
N ALA A 37 3.21 -5.63 -11.56
CA ALA A 37 2.58 -6.71 -12.32
C ALA A 37 1.48 -6.17 -13.26
N VAL A 38 0.58 -5.33 -12.72
CA VAL A 38 -0.47 -4.66 -13.52
C VAL A 38 0.13 -3.84 -14.67
N SER A 39 1.21 -3.09 -14.41
CA SER A 39 1.86 -2.26 -15.43
C SER A 39 2.55 -3.08 -16.53
N LEU A 40 2.96 -4.30 -16.21
CA LEU A 40 3.54 -5.26 -17.16
C LEU A 40 2.48 -6.12 -17.87
N GLY A 41 1.19 -5.91 -17.59
CA GLY A 41 0.11 -6.73 -18.14
C GLY A 41 0.06 -8.15 -17.59
N GLN A 42 0.59 -8.37 -16.39
CA GLN A 42 0.62 -9.64 -15.69
C GLN A 42 -0.43 -9.68 -14.58
N ASP A 43 -0.89 -10.88 -14.24
CA ASP A 43 -1.73 -11.07 -13.06
C ASP A 43 -0.88 -10.93 -11.79
N PRO A 44 -1.27 -10.07 -10.83
CA PRO A 44 -0.60 -9.98 -9.55
C PRO A 44 -0.68 -11.32 -8.79
N ASP A 45 0.43 -11.75 -8.19
CA ASP A 45 0.49 -12.94 -7.33
C ASP A 45 -0.36 -12.79 -6.04
N SER A 46 -0.54 -13.86 -5.27
CA SER A 46 -1.20 -13.80 -3.96
C SER A 46 -0.34 -13.09 -2.93
N HIS A 47 -0.98 -12.31 -2.05
CA HIS A 47 -0.35 -11.70 -0.88
C HIS A 47 0.31 -12.77 0.02
N SER A 48 -0.21 -14.00 0.05
CA SER A 48 0.35 -15.11 0.82
C SER A 48 1.72 -15.61 0.31
N ASN A 49 2.05 -15.38 -0.96
CA ASN A 49 3.29 -15.83 -1.58
C ASN A 49 4.47 -14.85 -1.34
N HIS A 50 4.17 -13.63 -0.92
CA HIS A 50 5.20 -12.62 -0.68
C HIS A 50 5.79 -12.74 0.73
N LYS A 51 7.06 -13.18 0.84
CA LYS A 51 7.82 -13.29 2.10
C LYS A 51 8.13 -11.94 2.76
N ALA A 52 8.12 -10.84 1.99
CA ALA A 52 8.28 -9.47 2.50
C ALA A 52 6.94 -8.90 3.01
N SER A 53 6.05 -9.78 3.47
CA SER A 53 4.70 -9.52 3.92
C SER A 53 4.70 -8.68 5.19
N THR A 54 4.90 -7.37 5.05
CA THR A 54 4.59 -6.41 6.11
C THR A 54 3.08 -6.22 6.17
N PHE A 55 2.35 -7.30 6.50
CA PHE A 55 0.91 -7.24 6.68
C PHE A 55 0.63 -6.78 8.11
N LEU A 56 0.24 -5.53 8.23
CA LEU A 56 -0.43 -5.05 9.42
C LEU A 56 -1.82 -5.69 9.43
N SER A 57 -2.22 -6.24 10.59
CA SER A 57 -3.63 -6.59 10.77
C SER A 57 -4.49 -5.35 10.57
N LEU A 58 -5.71 -5.52 10.06
CA LEU A 58 -6.65 -4.41 9.89
C LEU A 58 -6.85 -3.66 11.21
N GLU A 59 -6.83 -4.36 12.35
CA GLU A 59 -6.88 -3.75 13.68
C GLU A 59 -5.73 -2.77 13.91
N VAL A 60 -4.48 -3.18 13.69
CA VAL A 60 -3.31 -2.32 13.87
C VAL A 60 -3.34 -1.18 12.86
N ALA A 61 -3.67 -1.45 11.60
CA ALA A 61 -3.76 -0.43 10.56
C ALA A 61 -4.76 0.67 10.93
N HIS A 62 -5.95 0.30 11.43
CA HIS A 62 -6.96 1.24 11.90
C HIS A 62 -6.48 2.11 13.06
N ARG A 63 -5.66 1.55 13.97
CA ARG A 63 -5.04 2.33 15.06
C ARG A 63 -4.01 3.34 14.56
N LEU A 64 -3.39 3.10 13.40
CA LEU A 64 -2.42 4.00 12.80
C LEU A 64 -3.04 5.11 11.94
N ILE A 65 -4.31 4.97 11.50
CA ILE A 65 -5.01 5.99 10.70
C ILE A 65 -4.86 7.42 11.25
N PRO A 66 -5.06 7.69 12.56
CA PRO A 66 -4.91 9.06 13.09
C PRO A 66 -3.50 9.62 12.94
N ILE A 67 -2.47 8.77 13.00
CA ILE A 67 -1.06 9.16 12.83
C ILE A 67 -0.80 9.49 11.36
N TYR A 68 -1.20 8.60 10.44
CA TYR A 68 -1.07 8.84 9.00
C TYR A 68 -1.82 10.09 8.56
N ARG A 69 -3.01 10.35 9.12
CA ARG A 69 -3.75 11.58 8.87
C ARG A 69 -2.95 12.82 9.23
N ARG A 70 -2.34 12.86 10.42
CA ARG A 70 -1.47 13.97 10.85
C ARG A 70 -0.22 14.11 9.99
N MET A 71 0.42 13.01 9.63
CA MET A 71 1.59 13.02 8.72
C MET A 71 1.22 13.48 7.30
N SER A 72 -0.04 13.34 6.93
CA SER A 72 -0.56 13.71 5.61
C SER A 72 -1.18 15.11 5.57
N ASP A 73 -1.04 15.89 6.64
CA ASP A 73 -1.51 17.27 6.72
C ASP A 73 -0.78 18.13 5.68
N GLU A 74 -1.52 18.78 4.79
CA GLU A 74 -0.94 19.59 3.71
C GLU A 74 -0.15 20.79 4.23
N SER A 75 -0.44 21.28 5.43
CA SER A 75 0.33 22.37 6.04
C SER A 75 1.72 21.92 6.52
N LEU A 76 1.96 20.61 6.62
CA LEU A 76 3.21 20.00 7.09
C LEU A 76 3.99 19.30 5.96
N LEU A 77 3.50 19.34 4.71
CA LEU A 77 4.04 18.65 3.54
C LEU A 77 4.58 19.62 2.48
#